data_AF-A0A7S2GLS0-F1
#
_entry.id   AF-A0A7S2GLS0-F1
#
_cell.length_a   1.000
_cell.length_b   1.000
_cell.length_c   1.000
_cell.angle_alpha   90.00
_cell.angle_beta   90.00
_cell.angle_gamma   90.00
#
_symmetry.space_group_name_H-M   'P 1'
#
loop_
_entity.id
_entity.type
_entity.pdbx_description
1 polymer ?
#
loop_
_entity_poly.entity_id
_entity_poly.type
_entity_poly.pdbx_seq_one_letter_code
_entity_poly.pdbx_strand_id
1 'polypeptide(L)'
;ASPAGACHLTPRLRRRSTMQETLEEHVWCCEISLWCPWTHSGSMVASRMSEVMAVDAGSVIRVASSFSLVARLAARYAELFLAELQTRLAHGETIGDLSVIPTDVIEAIVARAYLEPRVCSQESDSPIGLTKNSSSYTLSGQDKVDSI
;
A
#
# COMPACT_ATOMS: atom_id res chain seq x y z
N ALA A 1 6.97 -10.20 22.84
CA ALA A 1 6.77 -10.61 21.44
C ALA A 1 6.97 -9.39 20.57
N SER A 2 8.09 -9.33 19.81
CA SER A 2 8.35 -8.24 18.89
C SER A 2 7.38 -8.33 17.70
N PRO A 3 6.70 -7.25 17.30
CA PRO A 3 5.93 -7.27 16.06
C PRO A 3 6.90 -7.54 14.91
N ALA A 4 6.51 -8.47 14.03
CA ALA A 4 7.25 -8.83 12.82
C ALA A 4 7.78 -7.57 12.13
N GLY A 5 9.07 -7.57 11.83
CA GLY A 5 9.80 -6.39 11.35
C GLY A 5 9.09 -5.74 10.17
N ALA A 6 8.57 -4.53 10.39
CA ALA A 6 8.11 -3.67 9.32
C ALA A 6 9.29 -3.43 8.38
N CYS A 7 9.21 -4.01 7.18
CA CYS A 7 10.21 -3.85 6.14
C CYS A 7 10.12 -2.39 5.66
N HIS A 8 10.85 -1.49 6.32
CA HIS A 8 10.96 -0.10 5.90
C HIS A 8 11.81 -0.05 4.64
N LEU A 9 11.14 -0.16 3.49
CA LEU A 9 11.70 0.13 2.18
C LEU A 9 11.89 1.65 2.07
N THR A 10 12.88 2.19 2.77
CA THR A 10 13.30 3.58 2.55
C THR A 10 14.22 3.61 1.34
N PRO A 11 13.91 4.37 0.28
CA PRO A 11 14.82 4.55 -0.84
C PRO A 11 16.13 5.14 -0.33
N ARG A 12 17.23 4.39 -0.36
CA ARG A 12 18.55 4.95 -0.09
C ARG A 12 18.90 5.87 -1.25
N LEU A 13 18.78 7.18 -1.02
CA LEU A 13 19.14 8.27 -1.94
C LEU A 13 20.63 8.22 -2.30
N ARG A 14 21.02 7.34 -3.22
CA ARG A 14 22.21 7.57 -4.03
C ARG A 14 21.81 8.55 -5.12
N ARG A 15 22.49 9.71 -5.19
CA ARG A 15 22.50 10.58 -6.38
C ARG A 15 22.90 9.71 -7.58
N ARG A 16 21.92 9.20 -8.31
CA ARG A 16 22.09 8.39 -9.52
C ARG A 16 21.60 9.21 -10.71
N SER A 17 22.21 8.93 -11.86
CA SER A 17 22.01 9.57 -13.16
C SER A 17 20.53 9.91 -13.44
N THR A 18 20.30 11.09 -13.98
CA THR A 18 18.99 11.64 -14.38
C THR A 18 18.41 10.87 -15.57
N MET A 19 18.01 9.61 -15.37
CA MET A 19 17.14 8.94 -16.34
C MET A 19 15.75 9.53 -16.16
N GLN A 20 15.37 10.37 -17.12
CA GLN A 20 14.03 10.93 -17.21
C GLN A 20 13.12 9.82 -17.74
N GLU A 21 12.26 9.30 -16.87
CA GLU A 21 11.24 8.35 -17.27
C GLU A 21 9.97 9.11 -17.66
N THR A 22 9.31 8.65 -18.73
CA THR A 22 8.05 9.22 -19.20
C THR A 22 6.90 8.33 -18.75
N LEU A 23 5.89 8.93 -18.10
CA LEU A 23 4.64 8.27 -17.77
C LEU A 23 3.69 8.39 -18.97
N GLU A 24 3.17 7.24 -19.44
CA GLU A 24 2.18 7.18 -20.52
C GLU A 24 0.76 7.05 -19.99
N GLU A 25 -0.21 7.17 -20.90
CA GLU A 25 -1.64 7.01 -20.57
C GLU A 25 -1.93 5.61 -19.99
N HIS A 26 -2.87 5.52 -19.06
CA HIS A 26 -3.28 4.30 -18.37
C HIS A 26 -2.21 3.61 -17.51
N VAL A 27 -1.07 4.26 -17.25
CA VAL A 27 -0.02 3.75 -16.38
C VAL A 27 -0.18 4.31 -14.97
N TRP A 28 -0.05 3.45 -13.97
CA TRP A 28 -0.03 3.86 -12.57
C TRP A 28 1.35 4.43 -12.21
N CYS A 29 1.36 5.47 -11.39
CA CYS A 29 2.56 5.94 -10.71
C CYS A 29 2.36 5.80 -9.20
N CYS A 30 3.43 5.46 -8.49
CA CYS A 30 3.43 5.27 -7.03
C CYS A 30 2.49 4.16 -6.56
N GLU A 31 2.18 3.15 -7.37
CA GLU A 31 1.28 2.05 -6.98
C GLU A 31 1.72 1.36 -5.67
N ILE A 32 3.03 1.26 -5.46
CA ILE A 32 3.64 0.73 -4.23
C ILE A 32 3.13 1.43 -2.95
N SER A 33 2.72 2.69 -3.01
CA SER A 33 2.17 3.41 -1.85
C SER A 33 0.80 2.91 -1.40
N LEU A 34 0.11 2.12 -2.23
CA LEU A 34 -1.13 1.45 -1.84
C LEU A 34 -0.86 0.30 -0.85
N TRP A 35 0.32 -0.31 -0.91
CA TRP A 35 0.60 -1.59 -0.25
C TRP A 35 1.58 -1.46 0.93
N CYS A 36 2.48 -0.49 0.89
CA CYS A 36 3.41 -0.22 1.97
C CYS A 36 3.71 1.27 2.11
N PRO A 37 4.26 1.72 3.25
CA PRO A 37 4.77 3.08 3.39
C PRO A 37 5.80 3.37 2.30
N TRP A 38 5.45 4.27 1.39
CA TRP A 38 6.29 4.70 0.29
C TRP A 38 6.19 6.22 0.14
N THR A 39 7.30 6.84 -0.24
CA THR A 39 7.36 8.28 -0.48
C THR A 39 8.03 8.50 -1.81
N HIS A 40 7.29 9.09 -2.75
CA HIS A 40 7.82 9.52 -4.04
C HIS A 40 9.08 10.36 -3.82
N SER A 41 10.14 10.04 -4.55
CA SER A 41 11.40 10.75 -4.48
C SER A 41 11.74 11.33 -5.85
N GLY A 42 11.25 12.53 -6.13
CA GLY A 42 11.52 13.19 -7.39
C GLY A 42 10.61 14.38 -7.65
N SER A 43 10.51 14.74 -8.92
CA SER A 43 9.54 15.71 -9.41
C SER A 43 8.92 15.16 -10.68
N MET A 44 7.60 15.14 -10.73
CA MET A 44 6.85 14.81 -11.93
C MET A 44 6.40 16.12 -12.60
N VAL A 45 6.71 16.27 -13.89
CA VAL A 45 6.36 17.46 -14.67
C VAL A 45 5.59 17.02 -15.91
N ALA A 46 4.43 17.61 -16.13
CA ALA A 46 3.64 17.36 -17.33
C ALA A 46 4.33 18.01 -18.55
N SER A 47 4.65 17.21 -19.56
CA SER A 47 5.22 17.69 -20.83
C SER A 47 4.17 18.16 -21.84
N ARG A 48 2.91 17.75 -21.63
CA ARG A 48 1.73 18.08 -22.44
C ARG A 48 0.52 18.30 -21.54
N MET A 49 -0.60 18.74 -22.12
CA MET A 49 -1.88 18.76 -21.40
C MET A 49 -2.22 17.33 -20.97
N SER A 50 -2.41 17.12 -19.67
CA SER A 50 -2.62 15.80 -19.08
C SER A 50 -3.66 15.88 -17.97
N GLU A 51 -4.42 14.80 -17.80
CA GLU A 51 -5.31 14.59 -16.66
C GLU A 51 -4.70 13.53 -15.76
N VAL A 52 -4.73 13.77 -14.44
CA VAL A 52 -4.21 12.83 -13.44
C VAL A 52 -5.30 12.53 -12.43
N MET A 53 -5.46 11.25 -12.10
CA MET A 53 -6.35 10.80 -11.04
C MET A 53 -5.52 10.46 -9.80
N ALA A 54 -5.72 11.22 -8.73
CA ALA A 54 -5.11 10.91 -7.44
C ALA A 54 -5.99 9.94 -6.66
N VAL A 55 -5.38 8.88 -6.10
CA VAL A 55 -6.07 7.86 -5.32
C VAL A 55 -5.51 7.86 -3.91
N ASP A 56 -6.39 8.06 -2.92
CA ASP A 56 -6.03 7.97 -1.51
C ASP A 56 -5.98 6.50 -1.05
N ALA A 57 -4.80 6.02 -0.67
CA ALA A 57 -4.59 4.63 -0.25
C ALA A 57 -5.50 4.24 0.93
N GLY A 58 -5.69 5.13 1.91
CA GLY A 58 -6.56 4.87 3.05
C GLY A 58 -8.02 4.65 2.65
N SER A 59 -8.51 5.46 1.70
CA SER A 59 -9.85 5.34 1.16
C SER A 59 -10.02 4.09 0.31
N VAL A 60 -9.01 3.70 -0.49
CA VAL A 60 -9.03 2.43 -1.23
C VAL A 60 -9.15 1.24 -0.28
N ILE A 61 -8.30 1.19 0.75
CA ILE A 61 -8.32 0.11 1.74
C ILE A 61 -9.68 0.06 2.45
N ARG A 62 -10.22 1.22 2.86
CA ARG A 62 -11.52 1.30 3.52
C ARG A 62 -12.65 0.79 2.62
N VAL A 63 -12.70 1.21 1.37
CA VAL A 63 -13.72 0.75 0.40
C VAL A 63 -13.53 -0.73 0.10
N ALA A 64 -12.32 -1.18 -0.22
CA ALA A 64 -12.02 -2.58 -0.51
C ALA A 64 -12.39 -3.49 0.66
N SER A 65 -12.12 -3.07 1.90
CA SER A 65 -12.44 -3.82 3.11
C SER A 65 -13.94 -4.02 3.34
N SER A 66 -14.79 -3.21 2.71
CA SER A 66 -16.25 -3.37 2.75
C SER A 66 -16.74 -4.54 1.91
N PHE A 67 -15.87 -5.12 1.06
CA PHE A 67 -16.20 -6.24 0.17
C PHE A 67 -15.19 -7.37 0.38
N SER A 68 -15.58 -8.41 1.13
CA SER A 68 -14.66 -9.48 1.57
C SER A 68 -13.89 -10.15 0.43
N LEU A 69 -14.51 -10.38 -0.72
CA LEU A 69 -13.82 -10.92 -1.90
C LEU A 69 -12.74 -9.95 -2.42
N VAL A 70 -13.09 -8.67 -2.59
CA VAL A 70 -12.17 -7.63 -3.08
C VAL A 70 -11.01 -7.44 -2.10
N ALA A 71 -11.30 -7.35 -0.80
CA ALA A 71 -10.29 -7.23 0.24
C ALA A 71 -9.26 -8.38 0.18
N ARG A 72 -9.74 -9.64 0.02
CA ARG A 72 -8.86 -10.81 -0.11
C ARG A 72 -8.01 -10.76 -1.37
N LEU A 73 -8.60 -10.40 -2.51
CA LEU A 73 -7.88 -10.29 -3.78
C LEU A 73 -6.85 -9.17 -3.74
N ALA A 74 -7.20 -8.00 -3.20
CA ALA A 74 -6.28 -6.88 -3.02
C ALA A 74 -5.13 -7.24 -2.08
N ALA A 75 -5.41 -7.90 -0.96
CA ALA A 75 -4.37 -8.38 -0.05
C ALA A 75 -3.42 -9.38 -0.75
N ARG A 76 -3.98 -10.33 -1.52
CA ARG A 76 -3.17 -11.31 -2.26
C ARG A 76 -2.33 -10.66 -3.36
N TYR A 77 -2.90 -9.71 -4.08
CA TYR A 77 -2.19 -8.91 -5.06
C TYR A 77 -1.03 -8.15 -4.40
N ALA A 78 -1.29 -7.45 -3.30
CA ALA A 78 -0.29 -6.72 -2.53
C ALA A 78 0.87 -7.61 -2.05
N GLU A 79 0.56 -8.81 -1.52
CA GLU A 79 1.57 -9.81 -1.11
C GLU A 79 2.49 -10.19 -2.28
N LEU A 80 1.91 -10.54 -3.42
CA LEU A 80 2.65 -10.99 -4.59
C LEU A 80 3.45 -9.86 -5.24
N PHE A 81 2.87 -8.65 -5.30
CA PHE A 81 3.54 -7.44 -5.75
C PHE A 81 4.76 -7.12 -4.89
N LEU A 82 4.61 -7.12 -3.55
CA LEU A 82 5.71 -6.85 -2.63
C LEU A 82 6.80 -7.94 -2.68
N ALA A 83 6.42 -9.21 -2.86
CA ALA A 83 7.38 -10.31 -3.01
C ALA A 83 8.22 -10.16 -4.29
N GLU A 84 7.60 -9.74 -5.39
CA GLU A 84 8.31 -9.47 -6.65
C GLU A 84 9.25 -8.28 -6.50
N LEU A 85 8.80 -7.18 -5.88
CA LEU A 85 9.67 -6.03 -5.59
C LEU A 85 10.88 -6.40 -4.72
N GLN A 86 10.67 -7.22 -3.69
CA GLN A 86 11.76 -7.72 -2.85
C GLN A 86 12.73 -8.59 -3.66
N THR A 87 12.23 -9.41 -4.58
CA THR A 87 13.04 -10.23 -5.47
C THR A 87 13.91 -9.34 -6.36
N ARG A 88 13.35 -8.33 -7.01
CA ARG A 88 14.10 -7.37 -7.83
C ARG A 88 15.15 -6.59 -7.03
N LEU A 89 14.80 -6.14 -5.83
CA LEU A 89 15.74 -5.50 -4.90
C LEU A 89 16.91 -6.43 -4.52
N ALA A 90 16.63 -7.71 -4.28
CA ALA A 90 17.67 -8.70 -3.98
C ALA A 90 18.64 -8.92 -5.16
N HIS A 91 18.18 -8.73 -6.40
CA HIS A 91 19.01 -8.75 -7.61
C HIS A 91 19.75 -7.41 -7.87
N GLY A 92 19.59 -6.42 -7.00
CA GLY A 92 20.26 -5.13 -7.10
C GLY A 92 19.60 -4.13 -8.04
N GLU A 93 18.36 -4.39 -8.46
CA GLU A 93 17.57 -3.44 -9.24
C GLU A 93 17.16 -2.23 -8.40
N THR A 94 17.03 -1.08 -9.07
CA THR A 94 16.42 0.11 -8.48
C THR A 94 14.93 0.10 -8.68
N ILE A 95 14.19 0.19 -7.57
CA ILE A 95 12.75 0.37 -7.56
C ILE A 95 12.46 1.88 -7.54
N GLY A 96 11.80 2.37 -8.58
CA GLY A 96 11.28 3.73 -8.68
C GLY A 96 9.75 3.76 -8.62
N ASP A 97 9.18 4.95 -8.79
CA ASP A 97 7.73 5.17 -8.73
C ASP A 97 6.96 4.61 -9.92
N LEU A 98 7.68 4.36 -11.03
CA LEU A 98 7.20 3.70 -12.24
C LEU A 98 7.67 2.25 -12.30
N SER A 99 7.91 1.61 -11.15
CA SER A 99 8.22 0.18 -11.11
C SER A 99 6.98 -0.61 -11.53
N VAL A 100 6.78 -0.71 -12.85
CA VAL A 100 5.72 -1.50 -13.46
C VAL A 100 6.13 -2.95 -13.30
N ILE A 101 5.30 -3.72 -12.61
CA ILE A 101 5.32 -5.17 -12.76
C ILE A 101 4.75 -5.45 -14.15
N PRO A 102 5.45 -6.22 -15.01
CA PRO A 102 4.95 -6.54 -16.34
C PRO A 102 3.50 -7.05 -16.30
N THR A 103 2.66 -6.62 -17.25
CA THR A 103 1.23 -6.93 -17.25
C THR A 103 0.96 -8.44 -17.26
N ASP A 104 1.79 -9.22 -17.94
CA ASP A 104 1.73 -10.69 -17.93
C ASP A 104 1.98 -11.28 -16.54
N VAL A 105 2.88 -10.67 -15.76
CA VAL A 105 3.11 -11.06 -14.36
C VAL A 105 1.93 -10.64 -13.49
N ILE A 106 1.34 -9.46 -13.70
CA ILE A 106 0.12 -9.02 -13.00
C ILE A 106 -1.04 -9.97 -13.31
N GLU A 107 -1.27 -10.30 -14.58
CA GLU A 107 -2.31 -11.24 -15.00
C GLU A 107 -2.10 -12.62 -14.39
N ALA A 108 -0.85 -13.11 -14.34
CA ALA A 108 -0.52 -14.36 -13.67
C ALA A 108 -0.78 -14.29 -12.15
N ILE A 109 -0.43 -13.18 -11.49
CA ILE A 109 -0.70 -12.91 -10.07
C ILE A 109 -2.20 -12.93 -9.80
N VAL A 110 -2.97 -12.21 -10.64
CA VAL A 110 -4.44 -12.14 -10.56
C VAL A 110 -5.03 -13.52 -10.78
N ALA A 111 -4.67 -14.22 -11.86
CA ALA A 111 -5.14 -15.56 -12.14
C ALA A 111 -4.87 -16.52 -10.97
N ARG A 112 -3.68 -16.47 -10.36
CA ARG A 112 -3.37 -17.26 -9.15
C ARG A 112 -4.23 -16.88 -7.95
N ALA A 113 -4.49 -15.59 -7.75
CA ALA A 113 -5.36 -15.10 -6.67
C ALA A 113 -6.82 -15.57 -6.83
N TYR A 114 -7.30 -15.75 -8.07
CA TYR A 114 -8.65 -16.24 -8.36
C TYR A 114 -8.76 -17.77 -8.41
N LEU A 115 -7.72 -18.46 -8.88
CA LEU A 115 -7.80 -19.89 -9.19
C LEU A 115 -7.36 -20.80 -8.04
N GLU A 116 -6.45 -20.36 -7.16
CA GLU A 116 -6.02 -21.21 -6.04
C GLU A 116 -7.14 -21.25 -4.99
N PRO A 117 -7.86 -22.39 -4.82
CA PRO A 117 -8.79 -22.54 -3.73
C PRO A 117 -7.95 -22.50 -2.47
N ARG A 118 -8.22 -21.56 -1.56
CA ARG A 118 -7.69 -21.72 -0.21
C ARG A 118 -8.23 -23.05 0.29
N VAL A 119 -7.33 -24.01 0.47
CA VAL A 119 -7.57 -25.06 1.46
C VAL A 119 -7.96 -24.28 2.70
N CYS A 120 -9.21 -24.41 3.12
CA CYS A 120 -9.72 -23.80 4.34
C CYS A 120 -8.84 -24.35 5.46
N SER A 121 -7.73 -23.66 5.75
CA SER A 121 -6.97 -23.90 6.95
C SER A 121 -7.95 -23.56 8.03
N GLN A 122 -8.53 -24.61 8.63
CA GLN A 122 -9.53 -24.47 9.67
C GLN A 122 -9.02 -23.43 10.65
N GLU A 123 -9.67 -22.27 10.67
CA GLU A 123 -9.56 -21.33 11.76
C GLU A 123 -10.03 -22.12 12.98
N SER A 124 -9.07 -22.63 13.74
CA SER A 124 -9.32 -22.90 15.14
C SER A 124 -9.63 -21.54 15.73
N ASP A 125 -10.92 -21.26 15.89
CA ASP A 125 -11.50 -20.12 16.61
C ASP A 125 -10.85 -19.98 17.99
N SER A 126 -9.64 -19.43 18.04
CA SER A 126 -9.14 -18.79 19.23
C SER A 126 -9.72 -17.40 19.19
N PRO A 127 -10.70 -17.06 20.05
CA PRO A 127 -11.27 -15.73 20.06
C PRO A 127 -10.13 -14.74 20.31
N ILE A 128 -9.79 -13.97 19.28
CA ILE A 128 -8.91 -12.83 19.40
C ILE A 128 -9.64 -11.89 20.35
N GLY A 129 -9.18 -11.87 21.60
CA GLY A 129 -9.57 -10.90 22.59
C GLY A 129 -9.15 -9.51 22.13
N LEU A 130 -9.93 -8.93 21.23
CA LEU A 130 -10.02 -7.48 21.05
C LEU A 130 -10.62 -6.95 22.35
N THR A 131 -9.77 -6.79 23.36
CA THR A 131 -10.07 -5.93 24.49
C THR A 131 -10.34 -4.55 23.90
N LYS A 132 -11.62 -4.20 23.84
CA LYS A 132 -12.07 -2.82 23.64
C LYS A 132 -11.42 -2.01 24.75
N ASN A 133 -10.28 -1.38 24.46
CA ASN A 133 -9.85 -0.23 25.24
C ASN A 133 -10.84 0.88 24.91
N SER A 134 -11.95 0.90 25.64
CA SER A 134 -12.76 2.08 25.86
C SER A 134 -11.87 3.10 26.54
N SER A 135 -11.14 3.89 25.76
CA SER A 135 -10.64 5.18 26.21
C SER A 135 -11.82 6.13 26.12
N SER A 136 -12.51 6.28 27.25
CA SER A 136 -13.49 7.33 27.47
C SER A 136 -12.79 8.68 27.36
N TYR A 137 -13.05 9.44 26.30
CA TYR A 137 -12.78 10.87 26.30
C TYR A 137 -13.84 11.55 27.19
N THR A 138 -13.51 11.77 28.46
CA THR A 138 -14.22 12.74 29.29
C THR A 138 -13.77 14.14 28.87
N LEU A 139 -14.63 14.82 28.11
CA LEU A 139 -14.55 16.27 27.92
C LEU A 139 -15.03 16.95 29.21
N SER A 140 -14.11 17.17 30.15
CA SER A 140 -14.32 18.07 31.29
C SER A 140 -13.62 19.40 30.99
N GLY A 141 -14.39 20.36 30.47
CA GLY A 141 -13.94 21.73 30.27
C GLY A 141 -15.05 22.69 30.64
N GLN A 142 -15.37 22.76 31.94
CA GLN A 142 -16.17 23.82 32.53
C GLN A 142 -15.27 24.92 33.08
N ASP A 143 -15.55 26.13 32.61
CA ASP A 143 -15.61 27.40 33.32
C ASP A 143 -14.38 27.95 34.06
N LYS A 144 -13.88 29.08 33.53
CA LYS A 144 -13.65 30.28 34.36
C LYS A 144 -13.73 31.55 33.52
N VAL A 145 -14.86 32.24 33.65
CA VAL A 145 -15.04 33.64 33.25
C VAL A 145 -14.78 34.46 34.51
N ASP A 146 -13.61 35.09 34.59
CA ASP A 146 -13.34 36.09 35.64
C ASP A 146 -13.83 37.45 35.12
N SER A 147 -14.78 38.03 35.84
CA SER A 147 -15.27 39.40 35.65
C SER A 147 -14.30 40.39 36.30
N ILE A 148 -13.98 41.47 35.61
CA ILE A 148 -13.54 42.76 36.18
C ILE A 148 -14.44 43.83 35.57
#